data_AF-A0A945GLE2-F1
#
_entry.id   AF-A0A945GLE2-F1
#
_cell.length_a   1.000
_cell.length_b   1.000
_cell.length_c   1.000
_cell.angle_alpha   90.00
_cell.angle_beta   90.00
_cell.angle_gamma   90.00
#
_symmetry.space_group_name_H-M   'P 1'
#
loop_
_entity.id
_entity.type
_entity.pdbx_description
1 polymer ?
#
loop_
_entity_poly.entity_id
_entity_poly.type
_entity_poly.pdbx_seq_one_letter_code
_entity_poly.pdbx_strand_id
1 'polypeptide(L)'
;RLGVDSDRVRRGMQHFRDRLHQLTPDRVRFHAGGGMLAGLQLFDLDEDALYWLRARQIISRYDWQYAREQVDAVDGEVLLGGIPRTPVFSPLTGQDYQQMAPYFDYIFPKHYYWHRGFDGLYGTISRWVKRLGGWNPSLTQDDCFAVVESLLGIRLPGVESLLDLERGHTDEFFDRVVYDETRRALEGIGDPAKVIGWVSTGRGPHGGDQMPPGALSGILQAAQAAGLERFLYHPEPDFGAAEWLLISSLCGKVWDENPKGYWPTGTDKPDAYNGGRQAPEEI
;
A
#
# COMPACT_ATOMS: atom_id res chain seq x y z
N ARG A 1 -1.75 31.10 3.18
CA ARG A 1 -2.54 30.46 4.26
C ARG A 1 -3.87 30.02 3.66
N LEU A 2 -4.11 28.72 3.50
CA LEU A 2 -5.20 28.12 2.71
C LEU A 2 -6.65 28.40 3.19
N GLY A 3 -6.86 29.33 4.12
CA GLY A 3 -8.18 29.59 4.72
C GLY A 3 -8.76 28.40 5.51
N VAL A 4 -7.95 27.38 5.81
CA VAL A 4 -8.35 26.24 6.64
C VAL A 4 -8.48 26.69 8.09
N ASP A 5 -9.65 26.44 8.68
CA ASP A 5 -9.93 26.68 10.09
C ASP A 5 -9.24 25.60 10.93
N SER A 6 -8.13 25.97 11.56
CA SER A 6 -7.32 25.07 12.38
C SER A 6 -8.05 24.54 13.61
N ASP A 7 -9.01 25.30 14.14
CA ASP A 7 -9.75 24.90 15.33
C ASP A 7 -10.81 23.87 14.99
N ARG A 8 -11.52 24.04 13.86
CA ARG A 8 -12.40 22.99 13.31
C ARG A 8 -11.63 21.71 12.99
N VAL A 9 -10.47 21.83 12.34
CA VAL A 9 -9.59 20.69 12.06
C VAL A 9 -9.23 19.93 13.34
N ARG A 10 -8.83 20.65 14.39
CA ARG A 10 -8.45 20.03 15.67
C ARG A 10 -9.63 19.34 16.33
N ARG A 11 -10.80 19.98 16.37
CA ARG A 11 -12.03 19.38 16.95
C ARG A 11 -12.46 18.14 16.19
N GLY A 12 -12.47 18.17 14.85
CA GLY A 12 -12.84 17.03 14.04
C GLY A 12 -11.90 15.83 14.20
N MET A 13 -10.59 16.07 14.21
CA MET A 13 -9.59 15.04 14.47
C MET A 13 -9.77 14.44 15.89
N GLN A 14 -9.99 15.28 16.89
CA GLN A 14 -10.17 14.85 18.28
C GLN A 14 -11.47 14.06 18.43
N HIS A 15 -12.57 14.53 17.86
CA HIS A 15 -13.86 13.84 17.87
C HIS A 15 -13.75 12.45 17.25
N PHE A 16 -13.21 12.34 16.04
CA PHE A 16 -13.03 11.03 15.40
C PHE A 16 -12.13 10.10 16.23
N ARG A 17 -11.04 10.63 16.81
CA ARG A 17 -10.18 9.88 17.73
C ARG A 17 -10.98 9.37 18.94
N ASP A 18 -11.73 10.23 19.61
CA ASP A 18 -12.52 9.85 20.80
C ASP A 18 -13.56 8.79 20.46
N ARG A 19 -14.19 8.90 19.29
CA ARG A 19 -15.14 7.89 18.79
C ARG A 19 -14.48 6.52 18.57
N LEU A 20 -13.25 6.47 18.08
CA LEU A 20 -12.48 5.22 17.95
C LEU A 20 -12.08 4.61 19.30
N HIS A 21 -12.07 5.40 20.38
CA HIS A 21 -11.79 4.97 21.76
C HIS A 21 -13.04 4.58 22.56
N GLN A 22 -14.24 4.72 21.97
CA GLN A 22 -15.53 4.51 22.63
C GLN A 22 -16.45 3.58 21.81
N LEU A 23 -15.85 2.65 21.07
CA LEU A 23 -16.59 1.65 20.30
C LEU A 23 -17.10 0.55 21.25
N THR A 24 -18.34 0.14 21.03
CA THR A 24 -18.98 -0.96 21.78
C THR A 24 -19.37 -2.09 20.83
N PRO A 25 -19.43 -3.35 21.31
CA PRO A 25 -19.80 -4.48 20.46
C PRO A 25 -21.15 -4.28 19.75
N ASP A 26 -22.18 -3.82 20.47
CA ASP A 26 -23.51 -3.62 19.90
C ASP A 26 -23.50 -2.58 18.77
N ARG A 27 -22.77 -1.47 18.95
CA ARG A 27 -22.65 -0.41 17.92
C ARG A 27 -21.93 -0.94 16.68
N VAL A 28 -20.81 -1.65 16.88
CA VAL A 28 -20.02 -2.23 15.78
C VAL A 28 -20.86 -3.21 14.99
N ARG A 29 -21.49 -4.19 15.67
CA ARG A 29 -22.26 -5.26 15.02
C ARG A 29 -23.50 -4.74 14.32
N PHE A 30 -24.10 -3.66 14.81
CA PHE A 30 -25.25 -3.04 14.15
C PHE A 30 -24.85 -2.23 12.89
N HIS A 31 -23.74 -1.48 12.94
CA HIS A 31 -23.42 -0.51 11.87
C HIS A 31 -22.35 -0.95 10.86
N ALA A 32 -21.36 -1.77 11.24
CA ALA A 32 -20.16 -1.98 10.42
C ALA A 32 -20.45 -2.58 9.02
N GLY A 33 -21.46 -3.44 8.92
CA GLY A 33 -21.88 -4.05 7.65
C GLY A 33 -22.85 -3.21 6.81
N GLY A 34 -23.26 -2.02 7.27
CA GLY A 34 -24.35 -1.24 6.66
C GLY A 34 -23.93 -0.28 5.54
N GLY A 35 -22.68 -0.34 5.08
CA GLY A 35 -22.15 0.54 4.02
C GLY A 35 -21.85 1.97 4.50
N MET A 36 -21.75 2.92 3.56
CA MET A 36 -21.24 4.28 3.82
C MET A 36 -22.00 5.01 4.94
N LEU A 37 -23.34 5.10 4.85
CA LEU A 37 -24.14 5.87 5.80
C LEU A 37 -24.14 5.24 7.20
N ALA A 38 -24.12 3.90 7.28
CA ALA A 38 -23.96 3.21 8.56
C ALA A 38 -22.54 3.42 9.13
N GLY A 39 -21.50 3.47 8.29
CA GLY A 39 -20.15 3.84 8.70
C GLY A 39 -20.09 5.25 9.30
N LEU A 40 -20.77 6.24 8.70
CA LEU A 40 -20.89 7.58 9.28
C LEU A 40 -21.50 7.53 10.69
N GLN A 41 -22.51 6.68 10.89
CA GLN A 41 -23.12 6.47 12.21
C GLN A 41 -22.20 5.69 13.16
N LEU A 42 -21.50 4.65 12.71
CA LEU A 42 -20.55 3.87 13.52
C LEU A 42 -19.52 4.80 14.17
N PHE A 43 -18.93 5.68 13.36
CA PHE A 43 -17.92 6.63 13.78
C PHE A 43 -18.47 7.94 14.33
N ASP A 44 -19.79 8.13 14.30
CA ASP A 44 -20.45 9.38 14.71
C ASP A 44 -19.83 10.61 14.02
N LEU A 45 -19.56 10.55 12.72
CA LEU A 45 -18.86 11.63 12.02
C LEU A 45 -19.70 12.91 12.02
N ASP A 46 -19.22 13.90 12.76
CA ASP A 46 -19.82 15.24 12.81
C ASP A 46 -19.27 16.15 11.69
N GLU A 47 -19.80 17.37 11.63
CA GLU A 47 -19.39 18.35 10.62
C GLU A 47 -17.91 18.71 10.72
N ASP A 48 -17.35 18.77 11.92
CA ASP A 48 -15.94 19.11 12.11
C ASP A 48 -15.01 17.95 11.71
N ALA A 49 -15.40 16.69 11.94
CA ALA A 49 -14.68 15.51 11.45
C ALA A 49 -14.69 15.46 9.92
N LEU A 50 -15.83 15.69 9.27
CA LEU A 50 -15.93 15.80 7.81
C LEU A 50 -15.09 16.98 7.29
N TYR A 51 -15.13 18.13 7.98
CA TYR A 51 -14.30 19.28 7.65
C TYR A 51 -12.82 18.95 7.72
N TRP A 52 -12.38 18.24 8.76
CA TRP A 52 -11.00 17.79 8.90
C TRP A 52 -10.58 16.86 7.75
N LEU A 53 -11.40 15.87 7.41
CA LEU A 53 -11.14 14.96 6.29
C LEU A 53 -10.95 15.73 4.98
N ARG A 54 -11.83 16.71 4.71
CA ARG A 54 -11.74 17.58 3.53
C ARG A 54 -10.52 18.49 3.56
N ALA A 55 -10.19 19.06 4.72
CA ALA A 55 -9.04 19.94 4.89
C ALA A 55 -7.73 19.23 4.51
N ARG A 56 -7.58 17.94 4.84
CA ARG A 56 -6.40 17.14 4.43
C ARG A 56 -6.26 17.07 2.91
N GLN A 57 -7.35 16.86 2.18
CA GLN A 57 -7.33 16.87 0.70
C GLN A 57 -6.97 18.25 0.13
N ILE A 58 -7.52 19.33 0.71
CA ILE A 58 -7.20 20.70 0.30
C ILE A 58 -5.71 20.99 0.48
N ILE A 59 -5.14 20.60 1.63
CA ILE A 59 -3.72 20.77 1.94
C ILE A 59 -2.86 19.97 0.96
N SER A 60 -3.15 18.67 0.77
CA SER A 60 -2.39 17.84 -0.17
C SER A 60 -2.37 18.43 -1.58
N ARG A 61 -3.51 18.90 -2.09
CA ARG A 61 -3.56 19.56 -3.40
C ARG A 61 -2.75 20.83 -3.49
N TYR A 62 -2.81 21.66 -2.46
CA TYR A 62 -2.01 22.87 -2.43
C TYR A 62 -0.52 22.54 -2.48
N ASP A 63 -0.09 21.53 -1.70
CA ASP A 63 1.31 21.10 -1.69
C ASP A 63 1.74 20.58 -3.07
N TRP A 64 0.87 19.85 -3.79
CA TRP A 64 1.15 19.37 -5.15
C TRP A 64 1.23 20.51 -6.15
N GLN A 65 0.29 21.45 -6.10
CA GLN A 65 0.31 22.64 -6.94
C GLN A 65 1.58 23.45 -6.71
N TYR A 66 1.90 23.72 -5.45
CA TYR A 66 3.10 24.45 -5.08
C TYR A 66 4.36 23.74 -5.56
N ALA A 67 4.48 22.43 -5.35
CA ALA A 67 5.61 21.65 -5.83
C ALA A 67 5.74 21.72 -7.36
N ARG A 68 4.61 21.61 -8.09
CA ARG A 68 4.60 21.75 -9.55
C ARG A 68 5.11 23.13 -9.99
N GLU A 69 4.61 24.20 -9.38
CA GLU A 69 5.04 25.58 -9.65
C GLU A 69 6.55 25.77 -9.38
N GLN A 70 7.08 25.15 -8.33
CA GLN A 70 8.53 25.23 -8.03
C GLN A 70 9.36 24.48 -9.08
N VAL A 71 8.94 23.29 -9.50
CA VAL A 71 9.68 22.53 -10.51
C VAL A 71 9.61 23.20 -11.88
N ASP A 72 8.47 23.79 -12.25
CA ASP A 72 8.31 24.52 -13.52
C ASP A 72 9.15 25.80 -13.60
N ALA A 73 9.59 26.33 -12.46
CA ALA A 73 10.44 27.52 -12.39
C ALA A 73 11.95 27.23 -12.52
N VAL A 74 12.36 25.95 -12.55
CA VAL A 74 13.77 25.55 -12.67
C VAL A 74 14.16 25.44 -14.15
N ASP A 75 15.36 25.92 -14.50
CA ASP A 75 15.93 25.72 -15.83
C ASP A 75 16.26 24.24 -16.09
N GLY A 76 15.74 23.68 -17.18
CA GLY A 76 15.97 22.30 -17.62
C GLY A 76 14.73 21.41 -17.51
N GLU A 77 14.85 20.17 -17.98
CA GLU A 77 13.75 19.19 -17.93
C GLU A 77 13.78 18.42 -16.61
N VAL A 78 13.06 18.91 -15.61
CA VAL A 78 12.88 18.23 -14.32
C VAL A 78 11.44 17.70 -14.21
N LEU A 79 11.31 16.38 -14.05
CA LEU A 79 10.03 15.70 -13.88
C LEU A 79 9.65 15.59 -12.40
N LEU A 80 8.36 15.73 -12.10
CA LEU A 80 7.81 15.65 -10.76
C LEU A 80 7.01 14.34 -10.58
N GLY A 81 7.46 13.52 -9.62
CA GLY A 81 6.83 12.26 -9.26
C GLY A 81 6.01 12.35 -7.96
N GLY A 82 4.82 11.76 -7.95
CA GLY A 82 3.98 11.63 -6.74
C GLY A 82 3.90 10.17 -6.26
N ILE A 83 4.02 9.92 -4.96
CA ILE A 83 4.11 8.54 -4.42
C ILE A 83 2.95 8.25 -3.45
N PRO A 84 1.72 8.09 -3.95
CA PRO A 84 0.58 7.83 -3.10
C PRO A 84 0.60 6.41 -2.54
N ARG A 85 -0.09 6.22 -1.41
CA ARG A 85 -0.45 4.89 -0.91
C ARG A 85 -1.46 4.26 -1.87
N THR A 86 -1.55 2.92 -1.93
CA THR A 86 -2.59 2.22 -2.73
C THR A 86 -4.00 2.80 -2.47
N PRO A 87 -4.89 2.85 -3.47
CA PRO A 87 -6.16 3.58 -3.40
C PRO A 87 -7.02 3.35 -2.15
N VAL A 88 -6.99 2.18 -1.53
CA VAL A 88 -7.70 1.91 -0.26
C VAL A 88 -7.37 2.91 0.85
N PHE A 89 -6.15 3.46 0.87
CA PHE A 89 -5.74 4.42 1.89
C PHE A 89 -5.93 5.88 1.48
N SER A 90 -6.29 6.16 0.23
CA SER A 90 -6.48 7.51 -0.33
C SER A 90 -7.37 8.40 0.57
N PRO A 91 -8.56 7.95 1.04
CA PRO A 91 -9.42 8.76 1.91
C PRO A 91 -8.78 9.09 3.27
N LEU A 92 -7.91 8.20 3.78
CA LEU A 92 -7.25 8.37 5.06
C LEU A 92 -6.00 9.23 4.99
N THR A 93 -5.37 9.36 3.82
CA THR A 93 -4.14 10.14 3.64
C THR A 93 -4.36 11.51 3.00
N GLY A 94 -5.58 11.80 2.54
CA GLY A 94 -5.89 13.04 1.83
C GLY A 94 -5.43 13.05 0.37
N GLN A 95 -4.94 11.90 -0.13
CA GLN A 95 -4.41 11.75 -1.49
C GLN A 95 -5.54 11.38 -2.45
N ASP A 96 -6.10 12.31 -3.20
CA ASP A 96 -7.13 12.04 -4.20
C ASP A 96 -6.55 11.77 -5.60
N TYR A 97 -6.58 10.51 -6.03
CA TYR A 97 -6.05 10.05 -7.32
C TYR A 97 -6.66 10.81 -8.51
N GLN A 98 -7.95 11.17 -8.44
CA GLN A 98 -8.66 11.91 -9.50
C GLN A 98 -8.15 13.33 -9.70
N GLN A 99 -7.42 13.86 -8.71
CA GLN A 99 -6.93 15.23 -8.74
C GLN A 99 -5.41 15.28 -8.89
N MET A 100 -4.71 14.15 -8.95
CA MET A 100 -3.24 14.12 -9.01
C MET A 100 -2.68 14.35 -10.41
N ALA A 101 -3.32 13.85 -11.46
CA ALA A 101 -2.78 13.83 -12.82
C ALA A 101 -2.31 15.20 -13.38
N PRO A 102 -2.96 16.35 -13.07
CA PRO A 102 -2.50 17.65 -13.52
C PRO A 102 -1.19 18.13 -12.88
N TYR A 103 -0.81 17.59 -11.72
CA TYR A 103 0.34 18.09 -10.94
C TYR A 103 1.60 17.23 -11.09
N PHE A 104 1.46 15.98 -11.55
CA PHE A 104 2.56 15.02 -11.60
C PHE A 104 2.80 14.53 -13.03
N ASP A 105 4.07 14.37 -13.38
CA ASP A 105 4.51 13.73 -14.62
C ASP A 105 4.37 12.20 -14.50
N TYR A 106 4.73 11.67 -13.33
CA TYR A 106 4.53 10.26 -12.98
C TYR A 106 3.92 10.11 -11.59
N ILE A 107 3.05 9.12 -11.44
CA ILE A 107 2.41 8.78 -10.19
C ILE A 107 2.72 7.31 -9.89
N PHE A 108 3.15 7.07 -8.65
CA PHE A 108 3.69 5.81 -8.22
C PHE A 108 2.86 5.18 -7.09
N PRO A 109 1.69 4.58 -7.39
CA PRO A 109 0.90 3.88 -6.39
C PRO A 109 1.73 2.78 -5.74
N LYS A 110 1.88 2.84 -4.42
CA LYS A 110 2.59 1.82 -3.64
C LYS A 110 1.84 0.49 -3.67
N HIS A 111 2.30 -0.44 -4.48
CA HIS A 111 1.87 -1.85 -4.52
C HIS A 111 2.55 -2.62 -3.38
N TYR A 112 2.33 -2.13 -2.17
CA TYR A 112 2.99 -2.56 -0.94
C TYR A 112 2.00 -3.39 -0.13
N TYR A 113 2.11 -4.71 -0.25
CA TYR A 113 1.11 -5.63 0.27
C TYR A 113 1.56 -6.48 1.46
N TRP A 114 2.83 -6.36 1.87
CA TRP A 114 3.42 -7.15 2.96
C TRP A 114 2.75 -6.94 4.32
N HIS A 115 3.03 -7.89 5.22
CA HIS A 115 2.71 -7.79 6.64
C HIS A 115 3.78 -7.03 7.42
N ARG A 116 3.45 -6.60 8.64
CA ARG A 116 4.31 -5.75 9.49
C ARG A 116 4.74 -4.44 8.77
N GLY A 117 5.82 -3.80 9.19
CA GLY A 117 6.24 -2.49 8.70
C GLY A 117 5.28 -1.36 9.01
N PHE A 118 5.38 -0.23 8.30
CA PHE A 118 4.47 0.91 8.46
C PHE A 118 3.60 1.22 7.24
N ASP A 119 3.91 0.67 6.08
CA ASP A 119 3.18 0.95 4.84
C ASP A 119 2.82 -0.31 4.00
N GLY A 120 3.01 -1.52 4.51
CA GLY A 120 2.35 -2.70 3.91
C GLY A 120 0.82 -2.69 4.14
N LEU A 121 0.02 -3.16 3.18
CA LEU A 121 -1.44 -3.29 3.33
C LEU A 121 -1.81 -4.21 4.50
N TYR A 122 -1.32 -5.45 4.49
CA TYR A 122 -1.55 -6.43 5.56
C TYR A 122 -1.05 -5.89 6.91
N GLY A 123 0.15 -5.29 6.91
CA GLY A 123 0.71 -4.67 8.11
C GLY A 123 -0.18 -3.58 8.67
N THR A 124 -0.69 -2.69 7.81
CA THR A 124 -1.54 -1.57 8.22
C THR A 124 -2.85 -2.04 8.82
N ILE A 125 -3.50 -3.02 8.19
CA ILE A 125 -4.72 -3.64 8.72
C ILE A 125 -4.44 -4.31 10.07
N SER A 126 -3.38 -5.12 10.18
CA SER A 126 -2.97 -5.75 11.45
C SER A 126 -2.76 -4.75 12.57
N ARG A 127 -2.07 -3.62 12.29
CA ARG A 127 -1.84 -2.56 13.28
C ARG A 127 -3.14 -1.88 13.70
N TRP A 128 -4.07 -1.63 12.78
CA TRP A 128 -5.37 -1.05 13.11
C TRP A 128 -6.23 -1.99 13.95
N VAL A 129 -6.34 -3.27 13.57
CA VAL A 129 -7.08 -4.29 14.34
C VAL A 129 -6.54 -4.38 15.77
N LYS A 130 -5.21 -4.51 15.94
CA LYS A 130 -4.58 -4.55 17.26
C LYS A 130 -4.80 -3.26 18.05
N ARG A 131 -4.72 -2.10 17.39
CA ARG A 131 -4.90 -0.80 18.04
C ARG A 131 -6.34 -0.61 18.53
N LEU A 132 -7.33 -0.96 17.72
CA LEU A 132 -8.74 -0.86 18.07
C LEU A 132 -9.12 -1.76 19.24
N GLY A 133 -8.64 -3.01 19.25
CA GLY A 133 -8.84 -3.92 20.39
C GLY A 133 -8.15 -3.42 21.67
N GLY A 134 -6.96 -2.80 21.53
CA GLY A 134 -6.27 -2.17 22.66
C GLY A 134 -6.99 -0.94 23.20
N TRP A 135 -7.65 -0.15 22.35
CA TRP A 135 -8.46 1.01 22.77
C TRP A 135 -9.82 0.61 23.35
N ASN A 136 -10.39 -0.50 22.90
CA ASN A 136 -11.72 -0.95 23.28
C ASN A 136 -11.68 -2.42 23.73
N PRO A 137 -11.32 -2.70 25.00
CA PRO A 137 -11.12 -4.08 25.49
C PRO A 137 -12.37 -4.98 25.44
N SER A 138 -13.55 -4.41 25.20
CA SER A 138 -14.81 -5.16 25.06
C SER A 138 -15.03 -5.71 23.64
N LEU A 139 -14.29 -5.23 22.64
CA LEU A 139 -14.40 -5.70 21.26
C LEU A 139 -13.67 -7.04 21.07
N THR A 140 -14.27 -7.95 20.32
CA THR A 140 -13.57 -9.13 19.82
C THR A 140 -12.63 -8.76 18.67
N GLN A 141 -11.80 -9.71 18.24
CA GLN A 141 -10.98 -9.54 17.04
C GLN A 141 -11.85 -9.32 15.79
N ASP A 142 -12.95 -10.05 15.66
CA ASP A 142 -13.91 -9.93 14.56
C ASP A 142 -14.58 -8.54 14.55
N ASP A 143 -14.96 -8.03 15.74
CA ASP A 143 -15.48 -6.67 15.87
C ASP A 143 -14.44 -5.65 15.37
N CYS A 144 -13.16 -5.84 15.71
CA CYS A 144 -12.08 -4.96 15.24
C CYS A 144 -11.85 -5.04 13.73
N PHE A 145 -11.91 -6.23 13.13
CA PHE A 145 -11.85 -6.38 11.67
C PHE A 145 -13.03 -5.67 11.01
N ALA A 146 -14.26 -5.87 11.49
CA ALA A 146 -15.44 -5.20 10.94
C ALA A 146 -15.33 -3.66 10.97
N VAL A 147 -14.74 -3.10 12.02
CA VAL A 147 -14.46 -1.66 12.09
C VAL A 147 -13.44 -1.23 11.02
N VAL A 148 -12.37 -1.99 10.81
CA VAL A 148 -11.37 -1.70 9.78
C VAL A 148 -11.96 -1.82 8.37
N GLU A 149 -12.77 -2.83 8.12
CA GLU A 149 -13.49 -2.99 6.84
C GLU A 149 -14.43 -1.81 6.61
N SER A 150 -15.19 -1.37 7.63
CA SER A 150 -16.06 -0.19 7.52
C SER A 150 -15.28 1.11 7.29
N LEU A 151 -14.07 1.22 7.84
CA LEU A 151 -13.22 2.40 7.69
C LEU A 151 -12.55 2.49 6.31
N LEU A 152 -12.08 1.36 5.79
CA LEU A 152 -11.27 1.29 4.57
C LEU A 152 -12.08 0.90 3.33
N GLY A 153 -13.25 0.29 3.51
CA GLY A 153 -14.05 -0.25 2.42
C GLY A 153 -13.40 -1.46 1.73
N ILE A 154 -12.51 -2.18 2.41
CA ILE A 154 -11.83 -3.37 1.89
C ILE A 154 -12.04 -4.55 2.84
N ARG A 155 -12.27 -5.73 2.26
CA ARG A 155 -12.21 -7.01 2.95
C ARG A 155 -11.13 -7.87 2.31
N LEU A 156 -10.22 -8.39 3.11
CA LEU A 156 -9.13 -9.23 2.61
C LEU A 156 -9.62 -10.68 2.42
N PRO A 157 -9.48 -11.27 1.22
CA PRO A 157 -9.87 -12.66 0.98
C PRO A 157 -9.12 -13.66 1.88
N GLY A 158 -9.86 -14.59 2.50
CA GLY A 158 -9.27 -15.64 3.34
C GLY A 158 -8.68 -15.18 4.68
N VAL A 159 -8.91 -13.91 5.07
CA VAL A 159 -8.45 -13.36 6.36
C VAL A 159 -9.63 -13.22 7.30
N GLU A 160 -9.70 -14.07 8.32
CA GLU A 160 -10.70 -14.01 9.39
C GLU A 160 -10.06 -13.67 10.74
N SER A 161 -8.73 -13.80 10.83
CA SER A 161 -7.97 -13.55 12.04
C SER A 161 -6.63 -12.86 11.76
N LEU A 162 -6.01 -12.33 12.82
CA LEU A 162 -4.65 -11.81 12.78
C LEU A 162 -3.63 -12.90 12.42
N LEU A 163 -3.93 -14.17 12.71
CA LEU A 163 -3.06 -15.29 12.36
C LEU A 163 -3.09 -15.58 10.85
N ASP A 164 -4.22 -15.37 10.18
CA ASP A 164 -4.30 -15.60 8.74
C ASP A 164 -3.40 -14.64 7.95
N LEU A 165 -3.16 -13.42 8.49
CA LEU A 165 -2.20 -12.47 7.92
C LEU A 165 -0.74 -12.99 7.94
N GLU A 166 -0.42 -13.96 8.80
CA GLU A 166 0.91 -14.60 8.87
C GLU A 166 1.09 -15.68 7.80
N ARG A 167 0.00 -16.17 7.18
CA ARG A 167 0.05 -17.24 6.16
C ARG A 167 0.45 -16.73 4.78
N GLY A 168 0.58 -15.42 4.61
CA GLY A 168 0.86 -14.78 3.33
C GLY A 168 -0.40 -14.50 2.52
N HIS A 169 -0.20 -14.18 1.25
CA HIS A 169 -1.27 -13.83 0.31
C HIS A 169 -1.85 -15.08 -0.35
N THR A 170 -3.16 -15.07 -0.59
CA THR A 170 -3.87 -16.10 -1.36
C THR A 170 -3.93 -15.72 -2.83
N ASP A 171 -4.24 -16.66 -3.71
CA ASP A 171 -4.49 -16.36 -5.12
C ASP A 171 -5.66 -15.36 -5.28
N GLU A 172 -6.73 -15.53 -4.50
CA GLU A 172 -7.87 -14.61 -4.49
C GLU A 172 -7.47 -13.19 -4.06
N PHE A 173 -6.47 -13.04 -3.19
CA PHE A 173 -5.93 -11.72 -2.85
C PHE A 173 -5.32 -11.03 -4.08
N PHE A 174 -4.56 -11.74 -4.91
CA PHE A 174 -4.00 -11.17 -6.14
C PHE A 174 -5.11 -10.88 -7.16
N ASP A 175 -5.96 -11.86 -7.44
CA ASP A 175 -7.01 -11.79 -8.46
C ASP A 175 -8.05 -10.70 -8.18
N ARG A 176 -8.27 -10.35 -6.91
CA ARG A 176 -9.26 -9.35 -6.52
C ARG A 176 -8.62 -8.10 -5.96
N VAL A 177 -7.85 -8.20 -4.88
CA VAL A 177 -7.36 -7.01 -4.16
C VAL A 177 -6.30 -6.30 -4.96
N VAL A 178 -5.26 -7.00 -5.44
CA VAL A 178 -4.22 -6.33 -6.23
C VAL A 178 -4.82 -5.83 -7.54
N TYR A 179 -5.58 -6.67 -8.25
CA TYR A 179 -6.26 -6.27 -9.49
C TYR A 179 -7.11 -5.00 -9.31
N ASP A 180 -8.04 -4.98 -8.35
CA ASP A 180 -8.94 -3.85 -8.15
C ASP A 180 -8.21 -2.59 -7.69
N GLU A 181 -7.21 -2.73 -6.81
CA GLU A 181 -6.42 -1.58 -6.37
C GLU A 181 -5.60 -0.98 -7.52
N THR A 182 -5.02 -1.81 -8.39
CA THR A 182 -4.33 -1.34 -9.59
C THR A 182 -5.30 -0.67 -10.57
N ARG A 183 -6.45 -1.30 -10.85
CA ARG A 183 -7.49 -0.76 -11.75
C ARG A 183 -8.02 0.58 -11.24
N ARG A 184 -8.33 0.68 -9.94
CA ARG A 184 -8.78 1.92 -9.30
C ARG A 184 -7.74 3.03 -9.40
N ALA A 185 -6.45 2.70 -9.31
CA ALA A 185 -5.38 3.69 -9.49
C ALA A 185 -5.34 4.21 -10.93
N LEU A 186 -5.40 3.31 -11.91
CA LEU A 186 -5.42 3.65 -13.35
C LEU A 186 -6.63 4.50 -13.71
N GLU A 187 -7.83 4.06 -13.33
CA GLU A 187 -9.09 4.79 -13.57
C GLU A 187 -9.13 6.13 -12.84
N GLY A 188 -8.65 6.15 -11.59
CA GLY A 188 -8.58 7.36 -10.79
C GLY A 188 -7.69 8.41 -11.44
N ILE A 189 -6.51 8.03 -11.93
CA ILE A 189 -5.57 8.96 -12.56
C ILE A 189 -6.06 9.36 -13.97
N GLY A 190 -6.73 8.47 -14.69
CA GLY A 190 -7.30 8.73 -16.01
C GLY A 190 -6.26 8.80 -17.15
N ASP A 191 -4.98 8.59 -16.83
CA ASP A 191 -3.86 8.54 -17.77
C ASP A 191 -2.90 7.40 -17.38
N PRO A 192 -3.09 6.18 -17.96
CA PRO A 192 -2.26 5.02 -17.68
C PRO A 192 -0.75 5.28 -17.91
N ALA A 193 -0.40 6.15 -18.87
CA ALA A 193 0.98 6.48 -19.19
C ALA A 193 1.66 7.35 -18.12
N LYS A 194 0.93 7.79 -17.09
CA LYS A 194 1.51 8.41 -15.89
C LYS A 194 1.68 7.44 -14.73
N VAL A 195 1.04 6.26 -14.78
CA VAL A 195 1.02 5.32 -13.66
C VAL A 195 2.21 4.36 -13.75
N ILE A 196 2.95 4.24 -12.66
CA ILE A 196 4.06 3.29 -12.50
C ILE A 196 3.89 2.59 -11.15
N GLY A 197 3.58 1.31 -11.12
CA GLY A 197 3.40 0.59 -9.85
C GLY A 197 4.71 0.56 -9.05
N TRP A 198 4.72 1.12 -7.84
CA TRP A 198 5.91 1.04 -6.97
C TRP A 198 5.81 -0.25 -6.16
N VAL A 199 6.63 -1.23 -6.52
CA VAL A 199 6.60 -2.59 -5.98
C VAL A 199 7.81 -2.79 -5.06
N SER A 200 7.61 -3.48 -3.94
CA SER A 200 8.71 -3.96 -3.11
C SER A 200 8.29 -5.25 -2.42
N THR A 201 9.25 -6.15 -2.21
CA THR A 201 9.10 -7.38 -1.40
C THR A 201 9.99 -7.35 -0.17
N GLY A 202 10.69 -6.25 0.12
CA GLY A 202 11.73 -6.17 1.15
C GLY A 202 11.25 -5.67 2.52
N ARG A 203 12.08 -5.88 3.55
CA ARG A 203 11.87 -5.38 4.91
C ARG A 203 12.20 -3.90 5.01
N GLY A 204 13.40 -3.49 4.65
CA GLY A 204 13.88 -2.11 4.66
C GLY A 204 13.40 -1.30 3.45
N PRO A 205 13.29 0.04 3.57
CA PRO A 205 13.35 0.84 4.80
C PRO A 205 12.04 0.79 5.61
N HIS A 206 11.04 0.03 5.14
CA HIS A 206 9.66 0.15 5.60
C HIS A 206 9.30 -0.73 6.82
N GLY A 207 10.23 -1.57 7.27
CA GLY A 207 10.11 -2.55 8.35
C GLY A 207 9.15 -3.72 8.05
N GLY A 208 8.83 -3.96 6.78
CA GLY A 208 7.92 -5.03 6.36
C GLY A 208 8.47 -6.43 6.58
N ASP A 209 7.64 -7.45 6.47
CA ASP A 209 8.15 -8.81 6.24
C ASP A 209 8.53 -8.98 4.77
N GLN A 210 9.62 -9.71 4.55
CA GLN A 210 10.03 -10.07 3.21
C GLN A 210 8.96 -10.98 2.58
N MET A 211 8.56 -10.66 1.37
CA MET A 211 7.60 -11.48 0.61
C MET A 211 8.35 -12.47 -0.29
N PRO A 212 7.84 -13.70 -0.46
CA PRO A 212 8.47 -14.67 -1.34
C PRO A 212 8.34 -14.24 -2.82
N PRO A 213 9.21 -14.73 -3.72
CA PRO A 213 9.12 -14.45 -5.15
C PRO A 213 7.75 -14.79 -5.78
N GLY A 214 7.05 -15.80 -5.27
CA GLY A 214 5.69 -16.11 -5.71
C GLY A 214 4.70 -14.96 -5.48
N ALA A 215 4.83 -14.22 -4.37
CA ALA A 215 4.01 -13.05 -4.11
C ALA A 215 4.38 -11.88 -5.04
N LEU A 216 5.67 -11.69 -5.35
CA LEU A 216 6.09 -10.73 -6.38
C LEU A 216 5.44 -11.05 -7.73
N SER A 217 5.48 -12.32 -8.14
CA SER A 217 4.83 -12.78 -9.37
C SER A 217 3.33 -12.49 -9.37
N GLY A 218 2.62 -12.84 -8.29
CA GLY A 218 1.19 -12.57 -8.16
C GLY A 218 0.85 -11.09 -8.24
N ILE A 219 1.64 -10.22 -7.61
CA ILE A 219 1.46 -8.76 -7.68
C ILE A 219 1.61 -8.26 -9.12
N LEU A 220 2.71 -8.64 -9.79
CA LEU A 220 3.01 -8.14 -11.13
C LEU A 220 2.02 -8.66 -12.17
N GLN A 221 1.62 -9.93 -12.09
CA GLN A 221 0.64 -10.53 -13.00
C GLN A 221 -0.75 -9.92 -12.82
N ALA A 222 -1.22 -9.78 -11.58
CA ALA A 222 -2.52 -9.15 -11.31
C ALA A 222 -2.54 -7.67 -11.73
N ALA A 223 -1.47 -6.93 -11.45
CA ALA A 223 -1.34 -5.54 -11.86
C ALA A 223 -1.30 -5.38 -13.38
N GLN A 224 -0.56 -6.24 -14.08
CA GLN A 224 -0.53 -6.29 -15.55
C GLN A 224 -1.92 -6.62 -16.12
N ALA A 225 -2.61 -7.61 -15.54
CA ALA A 225 -3.97 -7.96 -15.94
C ALA A 225 -4.97 -6.81 -15.74
N ALA A 226 -4.74 -5.96 -14.75
CA ALA A 226 -5.51 -4.73 -14.51
C ALA A 226 -5.19 -3.59 -15.50
N GLY A 227 -4.16 -3.75 -16.34
CA GLY A 227 -3.73 -2.78 -17.35
C GLY A 227 -2.51 -1.96 -16.97
N LEU A 228 -1.78 -2.30 -15.91
CA LEU A 228 -0.55 -1.60 -15.56
C LEU A 228 0.57 -1.98 -16.53
N GLU A 229 1.18 -0.98 -17.17
CA GLU A 229 2.22 -1.20 -18.19
C GLU A 229 3.64 -1.12 -17.63
N ARG A 230 3.85 -0.42 -16.50
CA ARG A 230 5.17 -0.15 -15.95
C ARG A 230 5.16 -0.29 -14.44
N PHE A 231 6.27 -0.77 -13.90
CA PHE A 231 6.53 -0.79 -12.48
C PHE A 231 7.95 -0.32 -12.17
N LEU A 232 8.12 0.18 -10.95
CA LEU A 232 9.41 0.45 -10.32
C LEU A 232 9.56 -0.56 -9.19
N TYR A 233 10.62 -1.36 -9.23
CA TYR A 233 10.96 -2.24 -8.13
C TYR A 233 11.91 -1.55 -7.17
N HIS A 234 11.54 -1.47 -5.90
CA HIS A 234 12.38 -0.93 -4.83
C HIS A 234 13.00 -2.07 -4.04
N PRO A 235 14.29 -2.34 -4.26
CA PRO A 235 15.02 -3.32 -3.47
C PRO A 235 15.30 -2.75 -2.07
N GLU A 236 15.12 -3.55 -1.03
CA GLU A 236 15.98 -3.49 0.18
C GLU A 236 17.44 -3.71 -0.31
N PRO A 237 18.56 -3.16 0.27
CA PRO A 237 19.71 -2.72 -0.54
C PRO A 237 20.27 -3.77 -1.53
N ASP A 238 20.01 -5.05 -1.25
CA ASP A 238 20.22 -6.18 -2.13
C ASP A 238 18.89 -6.90 -2.51
N PHE A 239 18.77 -7.34 -3.76
CA PHE A 239 17.68 -8.20 -4.24
C PHE A 239 18.22 -9.56 -4.68
N GLY A 240 17.40 -10.60 -4.59
CA GLY A 240 17.81 -11.97 -4.86
C GLY A 240 17.68 -12.39 -6.33
N ALA A 241 18.34 -13.51 -6.65
CA ALA A 241 18.29 -14.19 -7.94
C ALA A 241 16.86 -14.46 -8.42
N ALA A 242 16.00 -14.95 -7.52
CA ALA A 242 14.62 -15.28 -7.87
C ALA A 242 13.78 -14.05 -8.23
N GLU A 243 13.94 -12.93 -7.51
CA GLU A 243 13.23 -11.68 -7.83
C GLU A 243 13.73 -11.10 -9.16
N TRP A 244 15.05 -11.14 -9.39
CA TRP A 244 15.64 -10.68 -10.64
C TRP A 244 15.24 -11.52 -11.84
N LEU A 245 15.21 -12.85 -11.70
CA LEU A 245 14.74 -13.75 -12.75
C LEU A 245 13.31 -13.40 -13.17
N LEU A 246 12.42 -13.19 -12.21
CA LEU A 246 11.04 -12.77 -12.48
C LEU A 246 10.98 -11.42 -13.19
N ILE A 247 11.64 -10.39 -12.65
CA ILE A 247 11.64 -9.03 -13.23
C ILE A 247 12.23 -9.03 -14.64
N SER A 248 13.39 -9.65 -14.83
CA SER A 248 14.07 -9.69 -16.14
C SER A 248 13.29 -10.48 -17.19
N SER A 249 12.52 -11.49 -16.77
CA SER A 249 11.64 -12.25 -17.67
C SER A 249 10.44 -11.45 -18.19
N LEU A 250 9.99 -10.45 -17.42
CA LEU A 250 8.87 -9.58 -17.79
C LEU A 250 9.33 -8.34 -18.57
N CYS A 251 10.50 -7.79 -18.23
CA CYS A 251 10.93 -6.47 -18.69
C CYS A 251 11.98 -6.51 -19.82
N GLY A 252 12.44 -7.67 -20.28
CA GLY A 252 13.40 -7.74 -21.37
C GLY A 252 14.09 -9.09 -21.52
N LYS A 253 15.43 -9.07 -21.50
CA LYS A 253 16.22 -10.29 -21.61
C LYS A 253 16.21 -11.03 -20.27
N VAL A 254 15.67 -12.24 -20.30
CA VAL A 254 15.71 -13.18 -19.18
C VAL A 254 17.16 -13.32 -18.69
N TRP A 255 17.38 -13.08 -17.40
CA TRP A 255 18.65 -13.33 -16.75
C TRP A 255 18.96 -14.84 -16.75
N ASP A 256 20.21 -15.20 -17.05
CA ASP A 256 20.70 -16.57 -16.94
C ASP A 256 21.56 -16.74 -15.68
N GLU A 257 21.45 -17.89 -15.01
CA GLU A 257 22.24 -18.22 -13.83
C GLU A 257 23.69 -18.62 -14.20
N ASN A 258 24.32 -17.90 -15.13
CA ASN A 258 25.69 -18.16 -15.53
C ASN A 258 26.64 -17.87 -14.34
N PRO A 259 27.41 -18.85 -13.83
CA PRO A 259 28.31 -18.63 -12.69
C PRO A 259 29.37 -17.54 -12.94
N LYS A 260 29.73 -17.32 -14.21
CA LYS A 260 30.69 -16.28 -14.63
C LYS A 260 30.02 -14.94 -14.94
N GLY A 261 28.69 -14.87 -14.89
CA GLY A 261 27.89 -13.70 -15.24
C GLY A 261 27.63 -12.73 -14.08
N TYR A 262 26.68 -11.83 -14.33
CA TYR A 262 26.09 -10.97 -13.31
C TYR A 262 25.23 -11.80 -12.35
N TRP A 263 25.30 -11.50 -11.05
CA TRP A 263 24.44 -12.06 -10.03
C TRP A 263 23.88 -10.91 -9.18
N PRO A 264 22.57 -10.93 -8.85
CA PRO A 264 21.98 -9.99 -7.91
C PRO A 264 22.69 -10.03 -6.56
N THR A 265 22.89 -8.87 -5.94
CA THR A 265 23.71 -8.74 -4.73
C THR A 265 23.11 -9.44 -3.51
N GLY A 266 21.81 -9.78 -3.55
CA GLY A 266 21.11 -10.51 -2.49
C GLY A 266 21.20 -12.02 -2.65
N THR A 267 22.00 -12.52 -3.58
CA THR A 267 22.24 -13.96 -3.76
C THR A 267 23.70 -14.22 -4.04
N ASP A 268 24.29 -15.07 -3.21
CA ASP A 268 25.64 -15.55 -3.40
C ASP A 268 25.78 -16.31 -4.72
N LYS A 269 26.92 -16.14 -5.38
CA LYS A 269 27.27 -16.94 -6.56
C LYS A 269 27.34 -18.43 -6.20
N PRO A 270 27.12 -19.32 -7.18
CA PRO A 270 27.39 -20.74 -7.01
C PRO A 270 28.81 -20.93 -6.44
N ASP A 271 28.94 -21.88 -5.52
CA ASP A 271 30.19 -22.24 -4.83
C ASP A 271 30.82 -21.17 -3.93
N ALA A 272 30.22 -19.99 -3.77
CA ALA A 272 30.66 -19.01 -2.77
C ALA A 272 30.46 -19.53 -1.33
N TYR A 273 29.44 -20.38 -1.13
CA TYR A 273 29.20 -21.08 0.13
C TYR A 273 28.82 -22.55 -0.13
N ASN A 274 29.79 -23.46 0.03
CA ASN A 274 29.58 -24.90 -0.14
C ASN A 274 29.47 -25.66 1.20
N GLY A 275 29.48 -24.94 2.34
CA GLY A 275 29.46 -25.55 3.68
C GLY A 275 30.64 -26.49 3.96
N GLY A 276 31.77 -26.31 3.27
CA GLY A 276 32.93 -27.20 3.36
C GLY A 276 32.79 -28.53 2.59
N ARG A 277 31.76 -28.68 1.75
CA ARG A 277 31.59 -29.86 0.91
C ARG A 277 32.60 -29.84 -0.23
N GLN A 278 33.30 -30.95 -0.44
CA GLN A 278 34.14 -31.12 -1.63
C GLN A 278 33.23 -31.17 -2.87
N ALA A 279 33.60 -30.41 -3.89
CA ALA A 279 32.95 -30.50 -5.19
C ALA A 279 33.06 -31.96 -5.69
N PRO A 280 31.97 -32.56 -6.20
CA PRO A 280 32.06 -33.87 -6.83
C PRO A 280 33.12 -33.83 -7.94
N GLU A 281 33.93 -34.88 -8.06
CA GLU A 281 34.73 -35.05 -9.28
C GLU A 281 33.75 -35.09 -10.47
N GLU A 282 33.96 -34.20 -11.45
CA GLU A 282 33.18 -34.20 -12.69
C GLU A 282 33.36 -35.56 -13.38
N ILE A 283 32.26 -36.30 -13.58
CA ILE A 283 32.21 -37.55 -14.35
C ILE A 283 31.84 -37.24 -15.79
#